data_AF-A0A9W9J9V2-F1
#
_entry.id   AF-A0A9W9J9V2-F1
#
_cell.length_a   1.000
_cell.length_b   1.000
_cell.length_c   1.000
_cell.angle_alpha   90.00
_cell.angle_beta   90.00
_cell.angle_gamma   90.00
#
_symmetry.space_group_name_H-M   'P 1'
#
loop_
_entity.id
_entity.type
_entity.pdbx_description
1 polymer ?
#
loop_
_entity_poly.entity_id
_entity_poly.type
_entity_poly.pdbx_seq_one_letter_code
_entity_poly.pdbx_strand_id
1 'polypeptide(L)'
;MSKLTLDPADRLRLALLPQLIWQFTESNFPTFVLPNSGFGLLAALAAPILTSRLEPLHPVDLLLRGLQVVLFNWANVFVFDLANQRLPESIVEDHLNKPWRPLPTNQISPETTRRLMLGAIPAALLISAILGVGTESSFILILTWLYNDLHGGDEIIRDLIIALGYGLYLSSSLKIAIGPHHHITEHGYRWIAMMSGIILTTMQVQDLKDQAGDATRGRQTWPLVLGDSVSRWIITCTPVRRRLGGIPRGEKAKRLDGLENLVCVAGGGVFPSLFVHGVTALVVFVLEFGGADASSVDRKLPFKTSGDPATRSCD
;
A
#
# COMPACT_ATOMS: atom_id res chain seq x y z
N MET A 1 -26.35 -41.81 0.28
CA MET A 1 -25.20 -41.11 -0.32
C MET A 1 -25.72 -40.06 -1.28
N SER A 2 -26.01 -38.85 -0.77
CA SER A 2 -26.43 -37.74 -1.63
C SER A 2 -25.23 -37.32 -2.48
N LYS A 3 -25.45 -37.22 -3.79
CA LYS A 3 -24.49 -36.64 -4.72
C LYS A 3 -24.31 -35.18 -4.32
N LEU A 4 -23.09 -34.81 -3.93
CA LEU A 4 -22.65 -33.43 -3.76
C LEU A 4 -22.66 -32.77 -5.15
N THR A 5 -23.81 -32.24 -5.56
CA THR A 5 -23.93 -31.41 -6.75
C THR A 5 -23.32 -30.05 -6.43
N LEU A 6 -22.06 -29.86 -6.82
CA LEU A 6 -21.42 -28.54 -6.86
C LEU A 6 -22.24 -27.61 -7.76
N ASP A 7 -22.58 -26.44 -7.23
CA ASP A 7 -23.34 -25.39 -7.93
C ASP A 7 -22.57 -24.92 -9.19
N PRO A 8 -23.21 -24.80 -10.37
CA PRO A 8 -22.59 -24.20 -11.55
C PRO A 8 -22.01 -22.78 -11.34
N ALA A 9 -22.39 -22.08 -10.27
CA ALA A 9 -21.82 -20.79 -9.87
C ALA A 9 -20.34 -20.84 -9.42
N ASP A 10 -19.80 -22.01 -9.07
CA ASP A 10 -18.44 -22.15 -8.50
C ASP A 10 -17.32 -22.34 -9.53
N ARG A 11 -17.62 -22.29 -10.84
CA ARG A 11 -16.58 -22.30 -11.87
C ARG A 11 -16.11 -20.88 -12.13
N LEU A 12 -15.04 -20.48 -11.44
CA LEU A 12 -14.20 -19.36 -11.87
C LEU A 12 -13.84 -19.59 -13.34
N ARG A 13 -14.48 -18.85 -14.24
CA ARG A 13 -14.16 -18.92 -15.67
C ARG A 13 -12.77 -18.29 -15.82
N LEU A 14 -11.81 -19.05 -16.34
CA LEU A 14 -10.44 -18.56 -16.55
C LEU A 14 -10.41 -17.23 -17.32
N ALA A 15 -11.37 -17.00 -18.22
CA ALA A 15 -11.53 -15.75 -18.96
C ALA A 15 -11.78 -14.52 -18.07
N LEU A 16 -12.35 -14.69 -16.87
CA LEU A 16 -12.62 -13.61 -15.91
C LEU A 16 -11.46 -13.39 -14.93
N LEU A 17 -10.46 -14.28 -14.92
CA LEU A 17 -9.35 -14.22 -13.97
C LEU A 17 -8.58 -12.89 -14.02
N PRO A 18 -8.25 -12.31 -15.19
CA PRO A 18 -7.55 -11.02 -15.24
C PRO A 18 -8.37 -9.87 -14.61
N GLN A 19 -9.67 -9.83 -14.89
CA GLN A 19 -10.58 -8.83 -14.31
C GLN A 19 -10.66 -9.01 -12.79
N LEU A 20 -10.76 -10.25 -12.32
CA LEU A 20 -10.82 -10.53 -10.90
C LEU A 20 -9.52 -10.15 -10.18
N ILE A 21 -8.35 -10.48 -10.76
CA ILE A 21 -7.04 -10.05 -10.23
C ILE A 21 -6.99 -8.53 -10.10
N TRP A 22 -7.45 -7.81 -11.14
CA TRP A 22 -7.52 -6.35 -11.09
C TRP A 22 -8.43 -5.88 -9.95
N GLN A 23 -9.65 -6.37 -9.83
CA GLN A 23 -10.59 -5.94 -8.77
C GLN A 23 -10.08 -6.23 -7.35
N PHE A 24 -9.32 -7.32 -7.15
CA PHE A 24 -8.67 -7.56 -5.86
C PHE A 24 -7.60 -6.52 -5.53
N THR A 25 -6.88 -6.05 -6.54
CA THR A 25 -5.64 -5.25 -6.38
C THR A 25 -5.79 -3.77 -6.76
N GLU A 26 -6.94 -3.35 -7.28
CA GLU A 26 -7.18 -2.04 -7.89
C GLU A 26 -6.75 -0.89 -6.99
N SER A 27 -7.15 -0.89 -5.71
CA SER A 27 -6.79 0.18 -4.77
C SER A 27 -5.30 0.19 -4.41
N ASN A 28 -4.66 -0.99 -4.44
CA ASN A 28 -3.26 -1.18 -4.07
C ASN A 28 -2.30 -0.98 -5.24
N PHE A 29 -2.78 -1.10 -6.48
CA PHE A 29 -1.91 -0.90 -7.63
C PHE A 29 -1.29 0.51 -7.67
N PRO A 30 -2.06 1.62 -7.61
CA PRO A 30 -1.47 2.94 -7.53
C PRO A 30 -0.81 3.20 -6.18
N THR A 31 -1.43 2.80 -5.06
CA THR A 31 -0.94 3.20 -3.71
C THR A 31 0.22 2.37 -3.18
N PHE A 32 0.49 1.20 -3.77
CA PHE A 32 1.52 0.26 -3.31
C PHE A 32 2.45 -0.19 -4.45
N VAL A 33 1.90 -0.78 -5.53
CA VAL A 33 2.72 -1.40 -6.59
C VAL A 33 3.57 -0.35 -7.30
N LEU A 34 2.96 0.76 -7.72
CA LEU A 34 3.67 1.84 -8.41
C LEU A 34 4.74 2.50 -7.51
N PRO A 35 4.45 2.88 -6.25
CA PRO A 35 5.45 3.43 -5.32
C PRO A 35 6.67 2.54 -5.10
N ASN A 36 6.47 1.27 -4.77
CA ASN A 36 7.58 0.33 -4.53
C ASN A 36 8.40 0.11 -5.81
N SER A 37 7.72 0.07 -6.97
CA SER A 37 8.40 -0.06 -8.26
C SER A 37 9.21 1.17 -8.63
N GLY A 38 8.62 2.36 -8.43
CA GLY A 38 9.28 3.65 -8.63
C GLY A 38 10.51 3.79 -7.74
N PHE A 39 10.41 3.42 -6.46
CA PHE A 39 11.56 3.39 -5.57
C PHE A 39 12.69 2.52 -6.12
N GLY A 40 12.41 1.27 -6.51
CA GLY A 40 13.43 0.36 -7.02
C GLY A 40 14.17 0.93 -8.22
N LEU A 41 13.44 1.50 -9.18
CA LEU A 41 14.03 2.10 -10.38
C LEU A 41 14.82 3.37 -10.09
N LEU A 42 14.27 4.29 -9.29
CA LEU A 42 14.95 5.54 -8.94
C LEU A 42 16.19 5.30 -8.08
N ALA A 43 16.13 4.37 -7.14
CA ALA A 43 17.27 3.98 -6.32
C ALA A 43 18.35 3.26 -7.15
N ALA A 44 17.97 2.50 -8.19
CA ALA A 44 18.93 1.91 -9.14
C ALA A 44 19.67 2.98 -9.96
N LEU A 45 19.01 4.09 -10.30
CA LEU A 45 19.62 5.23 -11.00
C LEU A 45 20.53 6.07 -10.09
N ALA A 46 20.41 5.96 -8.77
CA ALA A 46 21.27 6.65 -7.79
C ALA A 46 22.64 5.94 -7.58
N ALA A 47 23.06 5.13 -8.55
CA ALA A 47 24.35 4.47 -8.53
C ALA A 47 25.50 5.50 -8.70
N PRO A 48 26.68 5.32 -8.06
CA PRO A 48 27.05 4.17 -7.23
C PRO A 48 26.75 4.36 -5.72
N ILE A 49 25.96 5.36 -5.33
CA ILE A 49 25.73 5.68 -3.91
C ILE A 49 24.92 4.56 -3.25
N LEU A 50 23.78 4.19 -3.83
CA LEU A 50 22.88 3.18 -3.26
C LEU A 50 23.16 1.75 -3.76
N THR A 51 23.97 1.61 -4.81
CA THR A 51 24.18 0.33 -5.51
C THR A 51 25.62 0.22 -6.00
N SER A 52 26.13 -1.00 -6.11
CA SER A 52 27.52 -1.25 -6.56
C SER A 52 27.74 -1.02 -8.06
N ARG A 53 26.71 -0.62 -8.80
CA ARG A 53 26.75 -0.45 -10.25
C ARG A 53 27.51 0.84 -10.60
N LEU A 54 28.47 0.73 -11.51
CA LEU A 54 29.25 1.87 -11.99
C LEU A 54 28.78 2.37 -13.36
N GLU A 55 28.17 1.48 -14.14
CA GLU A 55 27.75 1.76 -15.51
C GLU A 55 26.28 2.21 -15.56
N PRO A 56 25.94 3.25 -16.34
CA PRO A 56 24.56 3.66 -16.56
C PRO A 56 23.71 2.52 -17.14
N LEU A 57 22.47 2.40 -16.69
CA LEU A 57 21.50 1.47 -17.28
C LEU A 57 21.10 1.95 -18.68
N HIS A 58 21.20 1.05 -19.67
CA HIS A 58 20.61 1.31 -20.97
C HIS A 58 19.08 1.46 -20.84
N PRO A 59 18.42 2.39 -21.55
CA PRO A 59 16.98 2.64 -21.39
C PRO A 59 16.10 1.41 -21.57
N VAL A 60 16.49 0.51 -22.48
CA VAL A 60 15.78 -0.76 -22.72
C VAL A 60 15.89 -1.69 -21.51
N ASP A 61 17.08 -1.79 -20.91
CA ASP A 61 17.27 -2.61 -19.71
C ASP A 61 16.50 -2.03 -18.53
N LEU A 62 16.48 -0.71 -18.39
CA LEU A 62 15.70 -0.03 -17.35
C LEU A 62 14.20 -0.33 -17.51
N LEU A 63 13.68 -0.30 -18.74
CA LEU A 63 12.28 -0.63 -19.04
C LEU A 63 11.97 -2.09 -18.68
N LEU A 64 12.78 -3.04 -19.16
CA LEU A 64 12.57 -4.48 -18.90
C LEU A 64 12.64 -4.79 -17.41
N ARG A 65 13.59 -4.19 -16.70
CA ARG A 65 13.69 -4.30 -15.24
C ARG A 65 12.50 -3.66 -14.54
N GLY A 66 12.01 -2.52 -15.03
CA GLY A 66 10.80 -1.89 -14.54
C GLY A 66 9.59 -2.82 -14.62
N LEU A 67 9.40 -3.51 -15.75
CA LEU A 67 8.32 -4.49 -15.90
C LEU A 67 8.49 -5.68 -14.93
N GLN A 68 9.71 -6.16 -14.72
CA GLN A 68 9.99 -7.22 -13.74
C GLN A 68 9.70 -6.78 -12.31
N VAL A 69 10.05 -5.55 -11.94
CA VAL A 69 9.78 -4.98 -10.62
C VAL A 69 8.27 -4.83 -10.39
N VAL A 70 7.53 -4.32 -11.39
CA VAL A 70 6.06 -4.24 -11.33
C VAL A 70 5.44 -5.62 -11.17
N LEU A 71 5.90 -6.61 -11.95
CA LEU A 71 5.42 -7.99 -11.86
C LEU A 71 5.66 -8.59 -10.47
N PHE A 72 6.85 -8.40 -9.89
CA PHE A 72 7.17 -8.85 -8.54
C PHE A 72 6.24 -8.23 -7.49
N ASN A 73 6.10 -6.90 -7.51
CA ASN A 73 5.28 -6.18 -6.54
C ASN A 73 3.79 -6.59 -6.69
N TRP A 74 3.30 -6.68 -7.91
CA TRP A 74 1.90 -7.03 -8.17
C TRP A 74 1.58 -8.48 -7.81
N ALA A 75 2.49 -9.43 -8.09
CA ALA A 75 2.29 -10.84 -7.73
C ALA A 75 2.22 -11.05 -6.22
N ASN A 76 3.12 -10.44 -5.45
CA ASN A 76 3.12 -10.58 -3.99
C ASN A 76 1.96 -9.82 -3.33
N VAL A 77 1.62 -8.60 -3.80
CA VAL A 77 0.47 -7.86 -3.26
C VAL A 77 -0.85 -8.57 -3.58
N PHE A 78 -0.95 -9.26 -4.72
CA PHE A 78 -2.13 -10.04 -5.04
C PHE A 78 -2.37 -11.16 -4.03
N VAL A 79 -1.31 -11.86 -3.59
CA VAL A 79 -1.43 -12.87 -2.51
C VAL A 79 -1.88 -12.20 -1.21
N PHE A 80 -1.30 -11.05 -0.86
CA PHE A 80 -1.73 -10.28 0.30
C PHE A 80 -3.20 -9.89 0.23
N ASP A 81 -3.69 -9.40 -0.91
CA ASP A 81 -5.08 -8.97 -1.10
C ASP A 81 -6.07 -10.14 -0.99
N LEU A 82 -5.72 -11.31 -1.53
CA LEU A 82 -6.53 -12.51 -1.34
C LEU A 82 -6.62 -12.90 0.15
N ALA A 83 -5.49 -12.84 0.87
CA ALA A 83 -5.45 -13.17 2.29
C ALA A 83 -6.22 -12.13 3.13
N ASN A 84 -6.07 -10.85 2.81
CA ASN A 84 -6.70 -9.75 3.54
C ASN A 84 -8.21 -9.73 3.37
N GLN A 85 -8.74 -10.11 2.19
CA GLN A 85 -10.16 -9.93 1.91
C GLN A 85 -10.99 -11.18 2.28
N ARG A 86 -10.41 -12.38 2.33
CA ARG A 86 -11.16 -13.65 2.41
C ARG A 86 -11.86 -13.95 3.73
N LEU A 87 -11.41 -13.40 4.86
CA LEU A 87 -11.93 -13.78 6.18
C LEU A 87 -13.32 -13.15 6.42
N PRO A 88 -14.24 -13.82 7.16
CA PRO A 88 -15.57 -13.28 7.42
C PRO A 88 -15.57 -11.86 7.98
N GLU A 89 -14.70 -11.60 8.96
CA GLU A 89 -14.49 -10.29 9.57
C GLU A 89 -13.98 -9.25 8.56
N SER A 90 -13.10 -9.64 7.63
CA SER A 90 -12.62 -8.77 6.55
C SER A 90 -13.71 -8.37 5.58
N ILE A 91 -14.67 -9.27 5.32
CA ILE A 91 -15.77 -9.00 4.40
C ILE A 91 -16.72 -7.98 5.02
N VAL A 92 -17.01 -8.11 6.32
CA VAL A 92 -17.82 -7.14 7.08
C VAL A 92 -17.13 -5.77 7.11
N GLU A 93 -15.82 -5.74 7.35
CA GLU A 93 -15.00 -4.52 7.26
C GLU A 93 -15.07 -3.88 5.86
N ASP A 94 -14.86 -4.68 4.81
CA ASP A 94 -14.85 -4.19 3.43
C ASP A 94 -16.24 -3.75 2.95
N HIS A 95 -17.35 -4.26 3.50
CA HIS A 95 -18.69 -3.71 3.22
C HIS A 95 -18.82 -2.25 3.62
N LEU A 96 -18.09 -1.80 4.64
CA LEU A 96 -18.08 -0.42 5.10
C LEU A 96 -17.04 0.41 4.36
N ASN A 97 -15.80 -0.07 4.32
CA ASN A 97 -14.67 0.73 3.84
C ASN A 97 -14.49 0.62 2.32
N LYS A 98 -14.78 -0.55 1.72
CA LYS A 98 -14.43 -0.90 0.34
C LYS A 98 -15.51 -1.73 -0.37
N PRO A 99 -16.77 -1.24 -0.45
CA PRO A 99 -17.93 -2.04 -0.87
C PRO A 99 -17.88 -2.51 -2.33
N TRP A 100 -16.97 -1.96 -3.15
CA TRP A 100 -16.78 -2.36 -4.55
C TRP A 100 -15.94 -3.63 -4.73
N ARG A 101 -15.26 -4.12 -3.68
CA ARG A 101 -14.38 -5.30 -3.75
C ARG A 101 -15.14 -6.59 -4.14
N PRO A 102 -14.43 -7.60 -4.68
CA PRO A 102 -15.08 -8.83 -5.18
C PRO A 102 -15.94 -9.58 -4.15
N LEU A 103 -15.50 -9.64 -2.90
CA LEU A 103 -16.21 -10.38 -1.84
C LEU A 103 -17.46 -9.64 -1.33
N PRO A 104 -17.40 -8.34 -0.97
CA PRO A 104 -18.61 -7.57 -0.64
C PRO A 104 -19.67 -7.55 -1.74
N THR A 105 -19.25 -7.59 -3.01
CA THR A 105 -20.16 -7.62 -4.16
C THR A 105 -20.62 -9.02 -4.56
N ASN A 106 -20.25 -10.06 -3.79
CA ASN A 106 -20.58 -11.47 -4.07
C ASN A 106 -20.12 -11.96 -5.46
N GLN A 107 -19.08 -11.37 -6.04
CA GLN A 107 -18.50 -11.81 -7.31
C GLN A 107 -17.72 -13.13 -7.18
N ILE A 108 -17.19 -13.41 -6.00
CA ILE A 108 -16.46 -14.64 -5.67
C ILE A 108 -16.74 -15.01 -4.20
N SER A 109 -16.81 -16.32 -3.90
CA SER A 109 -17.01 -16.79 -2.52
C SER A 109 -15.68 -16.84 -1.74
N PRO A 110 -15.71 -16.73 -0.40
CA PRO A 110 -14.52 -16.83 0.45
C PRO A 110 -13.70 -18.11 0.22
N GLU A 111 -14.39 -19.24 0.03
CA GLU A 111 -13.75 -20.53 -0.21
C GLU A 111 -13.07 -20.57 -1.59
N THR A 112 -13.68 -20.00 -2.62
CA THR A 112 -13.06 -19.89 -3.95
C THR A 112 -11.85 -18.93 -3.91
N THR A 113 -11.93 -17.82 -3.16
CA THR A 113 -10.78 -16.93 -2.92
C THR A 113 -9.63 -17.67 -2.23
N ARG A 114 -9.93 -18.51 -1.23
CA ARG A 114 -8.93 -19.36 -0.55
C ARG A 114 -8.26 -20.33 -1.53
N ARG A 115 -9.04 -20.98 -2.42
CA ARG A 115 -8.48 -21.88 -3.46
C ARG A 115 -7.62 -21.14 -4.46
N LEU A 116 -8.03 -19.93 -4.87
CA LEU A 116 -7.22 -19.07 -5.73
C LEU A 116 -5.89 -18.69 -5.05
N MET A 117 -5.93 -18.38 -3.75
CA MET A 117 -4.75 -18.07 -2.93
C MET A 117 -3.76 -19.25 -2.88
N LEU A 118 -4.26 -20.48 -2.76
CA LEU A 118 -3.40 -21.68 -2.79
C LEU A 118 -2.62 -21.83 -4.11
N GLY A 119 -3.15 -21.34 -5.23
CA GLY A 119 -2.43 -21.28 -6.51
C GLY A 119 -1.55 -20.03 -6.65
N ALA A 120 -1.99 -18.90 -6.11
CA ALA A 120 -1.27 -17.63 -6.18
C ALA A 120 0.03 -17.63 -5.37
N ILE A 121 0.05 -18.27 -4.19
CA ILE A 121 1.24 -18.42 -3.33
C ILE A 121 2.43 -19.06 -4.08
N PRO A 122 2.32 -20.30 -4.62
CA PRO A 122 3.44 -20.91 -5.33
C PRO A 122 3.79 -20.16 -6.61
N ALA A 123 2.82 -19.53 -7.29
CA ALA A 123 3.10 -18.70 -8.47
C ALA A 123 3.94 -17.46 -8.11
N ALA A 124 3.59 -16.74 -7.04
CA ALA A 124 4.34 -15.57 -6.57
C ALA A 124 5.75 -15.95 -6.11
N LEU A 125 5.91 -17.07 -5.40
CA LEU A 125 7.22 -17.61 -5.01
C LEU A 125 8.07 -17.99 -6.24
N LEU A 126 7.47 -18.66 -7.23
CA LEU A 126 8.17 -19.05 -8.46
C LEU A 126 8.64 -17.81 -9.24
N ILE A 127 7.75 -16.83 -9.44
CA ILE A 127 8.09 -15.55 -10.08
C ILE A 127 9.26 -14.90 -9.32
N SER A 128 9.15 -14.80 -7.99
CA SER A 128 10.18 -14.16 -7.16
C SER A 128 11.50 -14.92 -7.17
N ALA A 129 11.48 -16.25 -7.23
CA ALA A 129 12.68 -17.09 -7.36
C ALA A 129 13.37 -16.88 -8.71
N ILE A 130 12.62 -16.83 -9.81
CA ILE A 130 13.15 -16.51 -11.15
C ILE A 130 13.79 -15.12 -11.18
N LEU A 131 13.22 -14.16 -10.44
CA LEU A 131 13.73 -12.79 -10.32
C LEU A 131 14.86 -12.64 -9.30
N GLY A 132 15.28 -13.71 -8.62
CA GLY A 132 16.39 -13.70 -7.67
C GLY A 132 16.07 -13.11 -6.29
N VAL A 133 14.78 -12.98 -5.93
CA VAL A 133 14.29 -12.42 -4.66
C VAL A 133 13.30 -13.36 -3.95
N GLY A 134 13.49 -14.67 -4.13
CA GLY A 134 12.61 -15.70 -3.55
C GLY A 134 12.64 -15.74 -2.02
N THR A 135 13.78 -15.43 -1.41
CA THR A 135 13.93 -15.36 0.05
C THR A 135 13.10 -14.22 0.64
N GLU A 136 13.19 -13.03 0.05
CA GLU A 136 12.41 -11.85 0.47
C GLU A 136 10.91 -12.10 0.29
N SER A 137 10.51 -12.66 -0.86
CA SER A 137 9.11 -13.06 -1.09
C SER A 137 8.62 -14.06 -0.05
N SER A 138 9.45 -15.04 0.35
CA SER A 138 9.08 -15.98 1.42
C SER A 138 8.81 -15.26 2.74
N PHE A 139 9.65 -14.29 3.12
CA PHE A 139 9.40 -13.47 4.31
C PHE A 139 8.16 -12.59 4.16
N ILE A 140 7.91 -12.00 2.99
CA ILE A 140 6.69 -11.23 2.70
C ILE A 140 5.44 -12.11 2.92
N LEU A 141 5.47 -13.36 2.46
CA LEU A 141 4.35 -14.29 2.64
C LEU A 141 4.18 -14.74 4.09
N ILE A 142 5.27 -14.91 4.84
CA ILE A 142 5.21 -15.16 6.29
C ILE A 142 4.58 -13.97 7.01
N LEU A 143 4.99 -12.74 6.68
CA LEU A 143 4.39 -11.53 7.26
C LEU A 143 2.93 -11.36 6.85
N THR A 144 2.57 -11.75 5.62
CA THR A 144 1.18 -11.75 5.13
C THR A 144 0.32 -12.70 5.96
N TRP A 145 0.84 -13.90 6.24
CA TRP A 145 0.18 -14.87 7.11
C TRP A 145 0.08 -14.36 8.56
N LEU A 146 1.16 -13.82 9.12
CA LEU A 146 1.17 -13.21 10.45
C LEU A 146 0.15 -12.06 10.57
N TYR A 147 0.06 -11.22 9.55
CA TYR A 147 -0.86 -10.08 9.53
C TYR A 147 -2.32 -10.54 9.50
N ASN A 148 -2.65 -11.49 8.60
CA ASN A 148 -4.04 -11.84 8.30
C ASN A 148 -4.54 -13.04 9.13
N ASP A 149 -3.86 -14.18 9.02
CA ASP A 149 -4.32 -15.45 9.57
C ASP A 149 -4.03 -15.59 11.08
N LEU A 150 -3.01 -14.90 11.58
CA LEU A 150 -2.70 -14.82 13.01
C LEU A 150 -3.19 -13.52 13.66
N HIS A 151 -4.00 -12.74 12.94
CA HIS A 151 -4.61 -11.49 13.43
C HIS A 151 -3.60 -10.44 13.92
N GLY A 152 -2.31 -10.53 13.54
CA GLY A 152 -1.32 -9.50 13.88
C GLY A 152 -1.65 -8.13 13.30
N GLY A 153 -2.51 -8.09 12.27
CA GLY A 153 -3.08 -6.89 11.69
C GLY A 153 -4.14 -6.20 12.56
N ASP A 154 -4.59 -6.84 13.63
CA ASP A 154 -5.62 -6.29 14.54
C ASP A 154 -5.01 -5.76 15.85
N GLU A 155 -3.70 -5.97 16.03
CA GLU A 155 -2.91 -5.65 17.22
C GLU A 155 -2.02 -4.40 17.04
N ILE A 156 -1.50 -3.84 18.14
CA ILE A 156 -0.58 -2.69 18.12
C ILE A 156 0.71 -2.91 17.31
N ILE A 157 1.09 -4.17 17.05
CA ILE A 157 2.30 -4.52 16.28
C ILE A 157 2.09 -4.42 14.77
N ARG A 158 0.85 -4.17 14.32
CA ARG A 158 0.47 -4.10 12.90
C ARG A 158 1.38 -3.19 12.08
N ASP A 159 1.63 -1.98 12.57
CA ASP A 159 2.41 -0.98 11.83
C ASP A 159 3.87 -1.41 11.65
N LEU A 160 4.41 -2.19 12.62
CA LEU A 160 5.72 -2.81 12.52
C LEU A 160 5.75 -3.92 11.46
N ILE A 161 4.73 -4.79 11.44
CA ILE A 161 4.61 -5.84 10.41
C ILE A 161 4.57 -5.20 9.01
N ILE A 162 3.77 -4.14 8.84
CA ILE A 162 3.67 -3.40 7.58
C ILE A 162 5.02 -2.79 7.19
N ALA A 163 5.72 -2.12 8.12
CA ALA A 163 7.01 -1.48 7.86
C ALA A 163 8.10 -2.48 7.45
N LEU A 164 8.14 -3.66 8.09
CA LEU A 164 9.03 -4.75 7.72
C LEU A 164 8.70 -5.30 6.33
N GLY A 165 7.41 -5.47 6.02
CA GLY A 165 6.93 -5.84 4.70
C GLY A 165 7.41 -4.86 3.62
N TYR A 166 7.19 -3.56 3.82
CA TYR A 166 7.68 -2.53 2.91
C TYR A 166 9.20 -2.58 2.73
N GLY A 167 9.97 -2.82 3.79
CA GLY A 167 11.43 -2.97 3.67
C GLY A 167 11.84 -4.10 2.72
N LEU A 168 11.13 -5.24 2.78
CA LEU A 168 11.33 -6.37 1.88
C LEU A 168 10.92 -6.03 0.43
N TYR A 169 9.80 -5.33 0.23
CA TYR A 169 9.36 -4.90 -1.10
C TYR A 169 10.34 -3.89 -1.74
N LEU A 170 10.79 -2.89 -0.98
CA LEU A 170 11.74 -1.87 -1.44
C LEU A 170 13.11 -2.49 -1.76
N SER A 171 13.62 -3.35 -0.88
CA SER A 171 14.89 -4.05 -1.13
C SER A 171 14.82 -5.00 -2.33
N SER A 172 13.74 -5.76 -2.48
CA SER A 172 13.54 -6.65 -3.62
C SER A 172 13.41 -5.88 -4.94
N SER A 173 12.64 -4.79 -4.92
CA SER A 173 12.48 -3.92 -6.08
C SER A 173 13.81 -3.35 -6.54
N LEU A 174 14.67 -2.92 -5.60
CA LEU A 174 16.01 -2.46 -5.92
C LEU A 174 16.91 -3.59 -6.44
N LYS A 175 16.90 -4.78 -5.83
CA LYS A 175 17.67 -5.94 -6.29
C LYS A 175 17.35 -6.32 -7.73
N ILE A 176 16.05 -6.38 -8.08
CA ILE A 176 15.62 -6.66 -9.45
C ILE A 176 16.09 -5.54 -10.41
N ALA A 177 15.93 -4.28 -9.99
CA ALA A 177 16.30 -3.12 -10.79
C ALA A 177 17.81 -2.98 -11.06
N ILE A 178 18.69 -3.47 -10.16
CA ILE A 178 20.14 -3.46 -10.39
C ILE A 178 20.64 -4.74 -11.08
N GLY A 179 19.91 -5.84 -10.94
CA GLY A 179 20.21 -7.13 -11.57
C GLY A 179 21.20 -8.01 -10.83
N PRO A 180 21.36 -9.26 -11.29
CA PRO A 180 21.98 -10.34 -10.52
C PRO A 180 23.48 -10.16 -10.24
N HIS A 181 24.15 -9.32 -11.02
CA HIS A 181 25.60 -9.08 -10.90
C HIS A 181 25.95 -7.87 -10.02
N HIS A 182 24.96 -7.19 -9.45
CA HIS A 182 25.15 -6.01 -8.61
C HIS A 182 24.52 -6.23 -7.25
N HIS A 183 25.00 -5.51 -6.25
CA HIS A 183 24.47 -5.55 -4.90
C HIS A 183 24.09 -4.16 -4.38
N ILE A 184 23.23 -4.15 -3.38
CA ILE A 184 22.85 -2.94 -2.65
C ILE A 184 24.02 -2.59 -1.72
N THR A 185 24.44 -1.32 -1.73
CA THR A 185 25.50 -0.86 -0.82
C THR A 185 24.98 -0.72 0.60
N GLU A 186 25.87 -0.53 1.57
CA GLU A 186 25.47 -0.21 2.94
C GLU A 186 24.57 1.04 3.01
N HIS A 187 24.89 2.08 2.20
CA HIS A 187 24.05 3.27 2.08
C HIS A 187 22.66 2.96 1.52
N GLY A 188 22.57 2.05 0.54
CA GLY A 188 21.30 1.56 0.01
C GLY A 188 20.44 0.89 1.08
N TYR A 189 21.03 0.02 1.91
CA TYR A 189 20.31 -0.62 3.02
C TYR A 189 19.87 0.37 4.10
N ARG A 190 20.73 1.35 4.46
CA ARG A 190 20.35 2.44 5.38
C ARG A 190 19.20 3.26 4.81
N TRP A 191 19.20 3.53 3.51
CA TRP A 191 18.13 4.24 2.83
C TRP A 191 16.81 3.47 2.88
N ILE A 192 16.83 2.16 2.60
CA ILE A 192 15.66 1.29 2.74
C ILE A 192 15.15 1.29 4.18
N ALA A 193 16.04 1.16 5.18
CA ALA A 193 15.66 1.18 6.59
C ALA A 193 15.00 2.52 6.99
N MET A 194 15.50 3.65 6.49
CA MET A 194 14.87 4.95 6.71
C MET A 194 13.48 5.02 6.08
N MET A 195 13.30 4.51 4.85
CA MET A 195 11.98 4.46 4.21
C MET A 195 11.01 3.55 4.98
N SER A 196 11.44 2.39 5.46
CA SER A 196 10.65 1.54 6.35
C SER A 196 10.27 2.26 7.65
N GLY A 197 11.19 3.03 8.25
CA GLY A 197 10.89 3.84 9.42
C GLY A 197 9.89 4.96 9.15
N ILE A 198 9.93 5.57 7.96
CA ILE A 198 8.90 6.52 7.53
C ILE A 198 7.55 5.80 7.47
N ILE A 199 7.45 4.66 6.80
CA ILE A 199 6.21 3.87 6.74
C ILE A 199 5.70 3.53 8.15
N LEU A 200 6.56 3.01 9.03
CA LEU A 200 6.21 2.69 10.42
C LEU A 200 5.53 3.85 11.15
N THR A 201 6.00 5.07 10.89
CA THR A 201 5.57 6.26 11.62
C THR A 201 4.44 7.01 10.90
N THR A 202 4.19 6.74 9.62
CA THR A 202 3.13 7.39 8.83
C THR A 202 1.93 6.49 8.56
N MET A 203 2.04 5.17 8.68
CA MET A 203 0.98 4.22 8.28
C MET A 203 -0.35 4.47 9.02
N GLN A 204 -0.27 4.86 10.29
CA GLN A 204 -1.39 5.26 11.16
C GLN A 204 -2.34 6.31 10.57
N VAL A 205 -1.92 7.08 9.54
CA VAL A 205 -2.81 8.00 8.83
C VAL A 205 -3.97 7.30 8.14
N GLN A 206 -3.79 6.04 7.74
CA GLN A 206 -4.83 5.26 7.07
C GLN A 206 -5.95 4.89 8.04
N ASP A 207 -5.65 4.73 9.32
CA ASP A 207 -6.67 4.41 10.32
C ASP A 207 -7.71 5.51 10.45
N LEU A 208 -7.37 6.77 10.14
CA LEU A 208 -8.31 7.88 10.24
C LEU A 208 -9.50 7.73 9.28
N LYS A 209 -9.31 7.10 8.11
CA LYS A 209 -10.39 6.85 7.15
C LYS A 209 -11.14 5.55 7.43
N ASP A 210 -10.47 4.55 7.97
CA ASP A 210 -10.99 3.18 8.06
C ASP A 210 -11.64 2.88 9.43
N GLN A 211 -11.81 3.89 10.30
CA GLN A 211 -12.33 3.78 11.68
C GLN A 211 -13.63 2.97 11.79
N ALA A 212 -14.57 3.15 10.85
CA ALA A 212 -15.85 2.44 10.88
C ALA A 212 -15.68 0.93 10.71
N GLY A 213 -14.91 0.50 9.72
CA GLY A 213 -14.57 -0.91 9.52
C GLY A 213 -13.60 -1.47 10.58
N ASP A 214 -12.64 -0.67 11.04
CA ASP A 214 -11.72 -1.08 12.11
C ASP A 214 -12.46 -1.38 13.42
N ALA A 215 -13.49 -0.57 13.73
CA ALA A 215 -14.32 -0.76 14.92
C ALA A 215 -15.16 -2.04 14.86
N THR A 216 -15.68 -2.44 13.69
CA THR A 216 -16.45 -3.69 13.56
C THR A 216 -15.57 -4.93 13.69
N ARG A 217 -14.31 -4.82 13.29
CA ARG A 217 -13.30 -5.88 13.43
C ARG A 217 -12.63 -5.91 14.80
N GLY A 218 -12.80 -4.86 15.61
CA GLY A 218 -12.16 -4.75 16.93
C GLY A 218 -10.66 -4.46 16.87
N ARG A 219 -10.18 -3.81 15.80
CA ARG A 219 -8.76 -3.47 15.65
C ARG A 219 -8.29 -2.45 16.67
N GLN A 220 -7.06 -2.63 17.15
CA GLN A 220 -6.38 -1.67 18.01
C GLN A 220 -5.68 -0.57 17.20
N THR A 221 -6.45 0.27 16.51
CA THR A 221 -5.91 1.39 15.74
C THR A 221 -5.77 2.66 16.58
N TRP A 222 -4.85 3.55 16.20
CA TRP A 222 -4.59 4.78 16.98
C TRP A 222 -5.86 5.62 17.22
N PRO A 223 -6.73 5.87 16.22
CA PRO A 223 -7.95 6.64 16.42
C PRO A 223 -8.93 5.99 17.40
N LEU A 224 -9.00 4.65 17.44
CA LEU A 224 -9.88 3.91 18.34
C LEU A 224 -9.31 3.82 19.77
N VAL A 225 -7.98 3.74 19.90
CA VAL A 225 -7.30 3.59 21.21
C VAL A 225 -7.06 4.93 21.90
N LEU A 226 -6.58 5.95 21.17
CA LEU A 226 -6.21 7.26 21.73
C LEU A 226 -7.25 8.36 21.47
N GLY A 227 -8.20 8.12 20.57
CA GLY A 227 -9.13 9.12 20.07
C GLY A 227 -8.61 9.88 18.85
N ASP A 228 -9.56 10.38 18.04
CA ASP A 228 -9.30 11.03 16.74
C ASP A 228 -8.39 12.27 16.86
N SER A 229 -8.60 13.13 17.87
CA SER A 229 -7.84 14.37 18.03
C SER A 229 -6.36 14.12 18.36
N VAL A 230 -6.06 13.18 19.24
CA VAL A 230 -4.67 12.83 19.61
C VAL A 230 -3.98 12.17 18.43
N SER A 231 -4.67 11.28 17.72
CA SER A 231 -4.15 10.60 16.54
C SER A 231 -3.77 11.59 15.43
N ARG A 232 -4.62 12.57 15.14
CA ARG A 232 -4.31 13.65 14.17
C ARG A 232 -3.11 14.48 14.60
N TRP A 233 -2.97 14.79 15.89
CA TRP A 233 -1.81 15.50 16.43
C TRP A 233 -0.52 14.71 16.24
N ILE A 234 -0.52 13.42 16.58
CA ILE A 234 0.63 12.53 16.38
C ILE A 234 1.02 12.49 14.90
N ILE A 235 0.05 12.27 14.00
CA ILE A 235 0.30 12.25 12.54
C ILE A 235 0.92 13.57 12.05
N THR A 236 0.44 14.71 12.54
CA THR A 236 0.94 16.03 12.14
C THR A 236 2.34 16.33 12.70
N CYS A 237 2.68 15.78 13.87
CA CYS A 237 3.97 15.99 14.54
C CYS A 237 5.07 15.00 14.12
N THR A 238 4.69 13.84 13.57
CA THR A 238 5.58 12.84 12.98
C THR A 238 6.09 13.39 11.62
N PRO A 239 7.38 13.27 11.27
CA PRO A 239 8.28 14.37 10.85
C PRO A 239 7.98 14.97 9.46
N VAL A 240 6.78 15.52 9.27
CA VAL A 240 6.41 16.43 8.19
C VAL A 240 5.96 17.76 8.80
N ARG A 241 6.64 18.23 9.85
CA ARG A 241 6.60 19.66 10.18
C ARG A 241 7.43 20.41 9.15
N ARG A 242 6.88 20.52 7.94
CA ARG A 242 7.24 21.55 6.96
C ARG A 242 7.00 22.87 7.69
N ARG A 243 8.08 23.58 8.00
CA ARG A 243 8.01 24.98 8.40
C ARG A 243 7.46 25.73 7.17
N LEU A 244 6.15 25.72 6.98
CA LEU A 244 5.48 26.72 6.14
C LEU A 244 5.75 28.03 6.86
N GLY A 245 6.83 28.69 6.45
CA GLY A 245 7.19 30.01 6.91
C GLY A 245 6.02 30.92 6.65
N GLY A 246 5.31 31.28 7.73
CA GLY A 246 4.48 32.47 7.73
C GLY A 246 5.36 33.63 7.27
N ILE A 247 4.91 34.31 6.23
CA ILE A 247 5.46 35.57 5.75
C ILE A 247 5.56 36.53 6.94
N PRO A 248 6.77 36.97 7.36
CA PRO A 248 6.88 38.12 8.22
C PRO A 248 7.02 39.35 7.31
N ARG A 249 6.02 40.23 7.34
CA ARG A 249 6.25 41.64 7.00
C ARG A 249 7.30 42.18 7.97
N GLY A 250 8.31 42.87 7.44
CA GLY A 250 9.07 43.86 8.20
C GLY A 250 10.54 43.51 8.42
N GLU A 251 11.38 44.44 7.96
CA GLU A 251 12.81 44.59 8.17
C GLU A 251 13.31 44.10 9.54
N LYS A 252 14.22 43.11 9.51
CA LYS A 252 15.52 43.10 10.20
C LYS A 252 16.20 41.75 9.98
N ALA A 253 16.61 41.52 8.74
CA ALA A 253 17.65 40.55 8.43
C ALA A 253 18.99 41.16 8.84
N LYS A 254 19.50 40.79 10.02
CA LYS A 254 20.92 40.77 10.39
C LYS A 254 21.08 40.37 11.86
N ARG A 255 21.45 39.10 12.03
CA ARG A 255 21.97 38.39 13.22
C ARG A 255 21.15 37.13 13.41
N LEU A 256 21.64 36.05 12.82
CA LEU A 256 21.79 34.72 13.42
C LEU A 256 22.31 33.75 12.34
N ASP A 257 23.46 34.08 11.74
CA ASP A 257 24.22 33.20 10.82
C ASP A 257 25.01 32.13 11.60
N GLY A 258 24.40 31.53 12.62
CA GLY A 258 25.11 30.70 13.60
C GLY A 258 24.45 29.37 13.97
N LEU A 259 23.35 28.99 13.32
CA LEU A 259 22.57 27.80 13.70
C LEU A 259 21.98 27.04 12.49
N GLU A 260 22.69 27.03 11.35
CA GLU A 260 22.35 26.18 10.19
C GLU A 260 22.85 24.72 10.32
N ASN A 261 23.47 24.36 11.46
CA ASN A 261 24.09 23.05 11.67
C ASN A 261 23.24 22.07 12.50
N LEU A 262 21.98 21.83 12.13
CA LEU A 262 21.20 20.75 12.76
C LEU A 262 20.38 19.88 11.79
N VAL A 263 20.83 19.81 10.54
CA VAL A 263 20.51 18.69 9.62
C VAL A 263 21.79 17.95 9.18
N CYS A 264 22.96 18.44 9.57
CA CYS A 264 24.26 17.79 9.36
C CYS A 264 24.67 16.88 10.53
N VAL A 265 23.82 15.94 10.98
CA VAL A 265 24.28 14.78 11.77
C VAL A 265 23.42 13.56 11.43
N ALA A 266 23.52 13.08 10.19
CA ALA A 266 23.38 11.67 9.81
C ALA A 266 23.72 11.52 8.31
N GLY A 267 25.01 11.35 8.02
CA GLY A 267 25.50 10.94 6.69
C GLY A 267 25.70 12.09 5.70
N GLY A 268 26.95 12.54 5.56
CA GLY A 268 27.35 13.47 4.51
C GLY A 268 27.08 12.88 3.12
N GLY A 269 26.14 13.49 2.41
CA GLY A 269 25.82 13.22 1.02
C GLY A 269 24.76 14.22 0.57
N VAL A 270 25.15 15.15 -0.30
CA VAL A 270 24.22 16.10 -0.92
C VAL A 270 23.37 15.30 -1.91
N PHE A 271 22.17 14.88 -1.52
CA PHE A 271 21.22 14.27 -2.44
C PHE A 271 20.69 15.34 -3.41
N PRO A 272 20.66 15.09 -4.74
CA PRO A 272 20.13 16.05 -5.71
C PRO A 272 18.66 16.39 -5.40
N SER A 273 18.29 17.66 -5.55
CA SER A 273 16.95 18.18 -5.23
C SER A 273 15.82 17.39 -5.89
N LEU A 274 15.97 16.90 -7.13
CA LEU A 274 14.98 16.07 -7.81
C LEU A 274 14.66 14.75 -7.08
N PHE A 275 15.63 14.15 -6.39
CA PHE A 275 15.45 12.89 -5.65
C PHE A 275 14.61 13.09 -4.39
N VAL A 276 14.86 14.19 -3.66
CA VAL A 276 14.08 14.59 -2.48
C VAL A 276 12.63 14.97 -2.87
N HIS A 277 12.44 15.59 -4.03
CA HIS A 277 11.10 15.91 -4.54
C HIS A 277 10.35 14.64 -4.98
N GLY A 278 11.02 13.65 -5.56
CA GLY A 278 10.42 12.36 -5.90
C GLY A 278 10.00 11.52 -4.68
N VAL A 279 10.79 11.55 -3.61
CA VAL A 279 10.46 10.89 -2.33
C VAL A 279 9.36 11.62 -1.57
N THR A 280 9.40 12.95 -1.57
CA THR A 280 8.29 13.76 -1.05
C THR A 280 7.03 13.51 -1.86
N ALA A 281 7.13 13.39 -3.19
CA ALA A 281 6.00 13.00 -4.02
C ALA A 281 5.55 11.56 -3.75
N LEU A 282 6.42 10.61 -3.43
CA LEU A 282 6.05 9.24 -3.05
C LEU A 282 5.27 9.21 -1.73
N VAL A 283 5.77 9.92 -0.72
CA VAL A 283 5.14 10.05 0.60
C VAL A 283 3.83 10.85 0.46
N VAL A 284 3.84 11.98 -0.25
CA VAL A 284 2.65 12.78 -0.54
C VAL A 284 1.66 12.01 -1.40
N PHE A 285 2.08 11.18 -2.35
CA PHE A 285 1.18 10.37 -3.18
C PHE A 285 0.55 9.23 -2.38
N VAL A 286 1.32 8.55 -1.53
CA VAL A 286 0.79 7.58 -0.55
C VAL A 286 -0.20 8.25 0.42
N LEU A 287 0.02 9.52 0.78
CA LEU A 287 -0.84 10.29 1.68
C LEU A 287 -2.05 10.95 0.99
N GLU A 288 -1.94 11.43 -0.24
CA GLU A 288 -2.96 12.21 -0.97
C GLU A 288 -3.89 11.31 -1.81
N PHE A 289 -3.36 10.31 -2.51
CA PHE A 289 -4.19 9.40 -3.32
C PHE A 289 -4.78 8.23 -2.53
N GLY A 290 -4.34 8.04 -1.29
CA GLY A 290 -5.05 7.21 -0.30
C GLY A 290 -6.34 7.84 0.24
N GLY A 291 -6.63 9.11 -0.13
CA GLY A 291 -7.77 9.90 0.34
C GLY A 291 -8.74 10.39 -0.76
N ALA A 292 -8.57 9.98 -2.01
CA ALA A 292 -9.45 10.39 -3.11
C ALA A 292 -10.46 9.27 -3.45
N ASP A 293 -11.48 9.08 -2.61
CA ASP A 293 -12.86 8.80 -3.06
C ASP A 293 -13.80 8.69 -1.83
N ALA A 294 -14.29 9.84 -1.37
CA ALA A 294 -15.44 9.90 -0.46
C ALA A 294 -16.38 11.08 -0.80
N SER A 295 -16.30 11.63 -2.02
CA SER A 295 -17.11 12.80 -2.40
C SER A 295 -17.61 12.82 -3.85
N SER A 296 -17.52 11.71 -4.60
CA SER A 296 -18.04 11.65 -5.98
C SER A 296 -19.40 10.93 -6.11
N VAL A 297 -19.89 10.28 -5.06
CA VAL A 297 -21.24 9.68 -5.01
C VAL A 297 -22.24 10.66 -4.41
N ASP A 298 -22.40 11.83 -5.03
CA ASP A 298 -23.61 12.62 -4.82
C ASP A 298 -23.89 13.53 -6.02
N ARG A 299 -24.40 12.92 -7.09
CA ARG A 299 -25.13 13.67 -8.11
C ARG A 299 -26.15 12.79 -8.85
N LYS A 300 -27.40 12.95 -8.42
CA LYS A 300 -28.67 12.80 -9.16
C LYS A 300 -29.18 11.38 -9.42
N LEU A 301 -30.00 10.89 -8.50
CA LEU A 301 -31.23 10.17 -8.85
C LEU A 301 -32.42 11.06 -8.45
N PRO A 302 -33.36 11.40 -9.36
CA PRO A 302 -34.52 12.21 -9.01
C PRO A 302 -35.51 11.36 -8.23
N PHE A 303 -35.72 11.75 -6.97
CA PHE A 303 -36.81 11.29 -6.11
C PHE A 303 -38.15 11.64 -6.79
N LYS A 304 -38.98 10.64 -7.09
CA LYS A 304 -40.35 10.83 -7.57
C LYS A 304 -41.30 10.43 -6.45
N THR A 305 -41.74 11.40 -5.67
CA THR A 305 -42.84 11.27 -4.69
C THR A 305 -44.15 11.72 -5.34
N SER A 306 -45.07 10.79 -5.49
CA SER A 306 -46.53 11.02 -5.55
C SER A 306 -47.13 9.66 -5.19
N GLY A 307 -47.74 9.45 -4.03
CA GLY A 307 -48.80 10.25 -3.43
C GLY A 307 -50.10 9.50 -3.70
N ASP A 308 -50.58 8.77 -2.70
CA ASP A 308 -51.95 8.26 -2.65
C ASP A 308 -52.44 8.52 -1.22
N PRO A 309 -53.60 9.15 -1.03
CA PRO A 309 -54.79 8.33 -0.86
C PRO A 309 -56.12 8.93 -1.36
N ALA A 310 -57.11 8.03 -1.44
CA ALA A 310 -58.53 8.19 -1.07
C ALA A 310 -59.58 8.15 -2.21
N THR A 311 -60.28 7.01 -2.26
CA THR A 311 -61.75 6.86 -2.32
C THR A 311 -62.56 7.76 -3.26
N ARG A 312 -63.13 7.16 -4.30
CA ARG A 312 -64.50 7.48 -4.76
C ARG A 312 -65.28 6.20 -5.04
N SER A 313 -66.41 6.10 -4.36
CA SER A 313 -67.54 5.22 -4.63
C SER A 313 -68.15 5.50 -5.99
N CYS A 314 -68.39 4.44 -6.76
CA CYS A 314 -69.56 4.26 -7.61
C CYS A 314 -69.86 2.76 -7.61
N ASP A 315 -71.12 2.46 -7.30
CA ASP A 315 -71.79 1.16 -7.09
C ASP A 315 -71.64 0.52 -5.70
#